data_AF-A0A355UF93-F1
#
_entry.id   AF-A0A355UF93-F1
#
_cell.length_a   1.000
_cell.length_b   1.000
_cell.length_c   1.000
_cell.angle_alpha   90.00
_cell.angle_beta   90.00
_cell.angle_gamma   90.00
#
_symmetry.space_group_name_H-M   'P 1'
#
loop_
_entity.id
_entity.type
_entity.pdbx_description
1 polymer ?
#
loop_
_entity_poly.entity_id
_entity_poly.type
_entity_poly.pdbx_seq_one_letter_code
_entity_poly.pdbx_strand_id
1 'polypeptide(L)'
;IFIEHGADKDIKIEAHAHIGTDKLSSIIKNIRKTIEEFGGDYHFNTKVVDFILKDNIIKGVITQNGDKIEADDFILATGHSARDIYYLFDEKKWALEAKPFAMGVRI
;
A
#
# COMPACT_ATOMS: atom_id res chain seq x y z
N ILE A 1 7.11 16.13 2.96
CA ILE A 1 6.36 15.01 3.58
C ILE A 1 6.92 14.62 4.95
N PHE A 2 7.95 13.77 5.12
CA PHE A 2 8.29 13.26 6.47
C PHE A 2 8.62 14.34 7.51
N ILE A 3 9.39 15.37 7.15
CA ILE A 3 9.70 16.50 8.05
C ILE A 3 8.43 17.27 8.45
N GLU A 4 7.53 17.54 7.48
CA GLU A 4 6.25 18.21 7.74
C GLU A 4 5.36 17.43 8.71
N HIS A 5 5.58 16.12 8.81
CA HIS A 5 4.78 15.20 9.63
C HIS A 5 5.53 14.71 10.89
N GLY A 6 6.65 15.36 11.25
CA GLY A 6 7.33 15.16 12.54
C GLY A 6 8.67 14.42 12.49
N ALA A 7 9.25 14.20 11.32
CA ALA A 7 10.62 13.73 11.21
C ALA A 7 11.63 14.85 11.49
N ASP A 8 12.84 14.46 11.91
CA ASP A 8 13.94 15.40 12.14
C ASP A 8 14.32 16.14 10.84
N LYS A 9 14.66 17.42 10.92
CA LYS A 9 15.08 18.21 9.75
C LYS A 9 16.41 17.72 9.18
N ASP A 10 17.24 17.11 10.03
CA ASP A 10 18.57 16.64 9.66
C ASP A 10 18.52 15.54 8.60
N ILE A 11 17.39 14.81 8.45
CA ILE A 11 17.20 13.81 7.39
C ILE A 11 17.32 14.40 5.97
N LYS A 12 17.23 15.73 5.82
CA LYS A 12 17.39 16.42 4.54
C LYS A 12 18.85 16.56 4.10
N ILE A 13 19.79 16.49 5.05
CA ILE A 13 21.20 16.85 4.83
C ILE A 13 22.13 15.66 5.14
N GLU A 14 21.74 14.77 6.05
CA GLU A 14 22.53 13.59 6.39
C GLU A 14 22.67 12.60 5.22
N ALA A 15 23.90 12.17 4.93
CA ALA A 15 24.19 11.18 3.88
C ALA A 15 23.58 9.79 4.16
N HIS A 16 23.40 9.45 5.44
CA HIS A 16 22.81 8.19 5.89
C HIS A 16 21.65 8.43 6.86
N ALA A 17 20.75 9.32 6.45
CA ALA A 17 19.58 9.69 7.25
C ALA A 17 18.79 8.45 7.73
N HIS A 18 18.45 8.45 9.02
CA HIS A 18 17.63 7.40 9.63
C HIS A 18 16.53 8.02 10.50
N ILE A 19 15.29 7.58 10.32
CA ILE A 19 14.14 8.10 11.06
C ILE A 19 13.95 7.40 12.41
N GLY A 20 14.32 6.11 12.53
CA GLY A 20 14.02 5.29 13.70
C GLY A 20 12.59 4.76 13.69
N THR A 21 12.41 3.49 14.06
CA THR A 21 11.11 2.80 14.04
C THR A 21 10.06 3.50 14.91
N ASP A 22 10.46 3.97 16.09
CA ASP A 22 9.54 4.61 17.05
C ASP A 22 8.97 5.92 16.50
N LYS A 23 9.80 6.73 15.83
CA LYS A 23 9.36 7.98 15.19
C LYS A 23 8.48 7.71 13.97
N LEU A 24 8.79 6.66 13.20
CA LEU A 24 8.06 6.35 11.98
C LEU A 24 6.57 6.11 12.23
N SER A 25 6.21 5.39 13.30
CA SER A 25 4.79 5.15 13.64
C SER A 25 4.01 6.46 13.83
N SER A 26 4.62 7.44 14.51
CA SER A 26 4.01 8.77 14.71
C SER A 26 3.89 9.54 13.39
N ILE A 27 4.94 9.54 12.58
CA ILE A 27 4.98 10.22 11.27
C ILE A 27 3.88 9.68 10.34
N ILE A 28 3.74 8.35 10.24
CA ILE A 28 2.70 7.73 9.40
C ILE A 28 1.30 8.07 9.90
N LYS A 29 1.08 8.10 11.22
CA LYS A 29 -0.21 8.55 11.79
C LYS A 29 -0.54 9.99 11.39
N ASN A 30 0.46 10.88 11.37
CA ASN A 30 0.26 12.27 10.96
C ASN A 30 -0.02 12.38 9.46
N ILE A 31 0.70 11.63 8.61
CA ILE A 31 0.42 11.59 7.17
C ILE A 31 -1.03 11.14 6.91
N ARG A 32 -1.49 10.11 7.61
CA ARG A 32 -2.89 9.67 7.52
C ARG A 32 -3.86 10.78 7.91
N LYS A 33 -3.62 11.50 9.01
CA LYS A 33 -4.47 12.63 9.41
C LYS A 33 -4.56 13.69 8.33
N THR A 34 -3.45 14.02 7.68
CA THR A 34 -3.46 14.95 6.56
C THR A 34 -4.28 14.41 5.39
N ILE A 35 -4.19 13.11 5.06
CA ILE A 35 -5.07 12.52 4.03
C ILE A 35 -6.55 12.69 4.42
N GLU A 36 -6.90 12.40 5.68
CA GLU A 36 -8.26 12.54 6.22
C GLU A 36 -8.74 14.01 6.18
N GLU A 37 -7.89 14.97 6.54
CA GLU A 37 -8.18 16.41 6.50
C GLU A 37 -8.46 16.94 5.08
N PHE A 38 -7.84 16.34 4.07
CA PHE A 38 -8.06 16.67 2.66
C PHE A 38 -9.16 15.81 2.01
N GLY A 39 -9.95 15.08 2.80
CA GLY A 39 -11.13 14.35 2.35
C GLY A 39 -10.89 12.93 1.86
N GLY A 40 -9.71 12.36 2.12
CA GLY A 40 -9.43 10.95 1.84
C GLY A 40 -9.85 10.05 3.01
N ASP A 41 -10.39 8.87 2.70
CA ASP A 41 -10.77 7.88 3.71
C ASP A 41 -9.69 6.80 3.89
N TYR A 42 -9.59 6.26 5.11
CA TYR A 42 -8.68 5.16 5.42
C TYR A 42 -9.40 4.01 6.12
N HIS A 43 -9.40 2.83 5.49
CA HIS A 43 -10.06 1.63 6.01
C HIS A 43 -9.03 0.61 6.52
N PHE A 44 -8.78 0.60 7.83
CA PHE A 44 -7.94 -0.42 8.46
C PHE A 44 -8.68 -1.77 8.53
N ASN A 45 -7.91 -2.86 8.53
CA ASN A 45 -8.45 -4.23 8.60
C ASN A 45 -9.43 -4.58 7.45
N THR A 46 -9.30 -3.88 6.32
CA THR A 46 -10.14 -4.06 5.14
C THR A 46 -9.28 -4.59 4.01
N LYS A 47 -9.16 -5.92 3.93
CA LYS A 47 -8.41 -6.58 2.86
C LYS A 47 -9.27 -6.67 1.61
N VAL A 48 -8.73 -6.30 0.45
CA VAL A 48 -9.32 -6.59 -0.86
C VAL A 48 -9.08 -8.05 -1.20
N VAL A 49 -10.13 -8.76 -1.60
CA VAL A 49 -10.09 -10.19 -1.96
C VAL A 49 -10.46 -10.46 -3.41
N ASP A 50 -11.13 -9.52 -4.09
CA ASP A 50 -11.45 -9.65 -5.51
C ASP A 50 -11.63 -8.26 -6.18
N PHE A 51 -11.70 -8.24 -7.51
CA PHE A 51 -11.95 -7.07 -8.35
C PHE A 51 -13.25 -7.22 -9.12
N ILE A 52 -14.04 -6.15 -9.18
CA ILE A 52 -15.27 -6.06 -9.98
C ILE A 52 -14.87 -5.59 -11.38
N LEU A 53 -15.22 -6.39 -12.40
CA LEU A 53 -14.87 -6.13 -13.79
C LEU A 53 -16.12 -5.83 -14.62
N LYS A 54 -16.00 -4.85 -15.50
CA LYS A 54 -16.95 -4.57 -16.57
C LYS A 54 -16.17 -4.28 -17.84
N ASP A 55 -16.42 -5.03 -18.91
CA ASP A 55 -15.76 -4.86 -20.21
C ASP A 55 -14.22 -4.84 -20.11
N ASN A 56 -13.65 -5.73 -19.29
CA ASN A 56 -12.22 -5.82 -18.95
C ASN A 56 -11.62 -4.59 -18.23
N ILE A 57 -12.46 -3.71 -17.70
CA ILE A 57 -12.05 -2.55 -16.89
C ILE A 57 -12.42 -2.83 -15.43
N ILE A 58 -11.48 -2.57 -14.51
CA ILE A 58 -11.75 -2.62 -13.07
C ILE A 58 -12.68 -1.45 -12.72
N LYS A 59 -13.80 -1.77 -12.09
CA LYS A 59 -14.80 -0.79 -11.61
C LYS A 59 -15.01 -0.79 -10.10
N GLY A 60 -14.35 -1.72 -9.42
CA GLY A 60 -14.42 -1.80 -7.97
C GLY A 60 -13.60 -2.93 -7.42
N VAL A 61 -13.60 -3.02 -6.10
CA VAL A 61 -12.99 -4.09 -5.31
C VAL A 61 -14.03 -4.71 -4.40
N ILE A 62 -13.84 -5.99 -4.08
CA ILE A 62 -14.59 -6.72 -3.07
C ILE A 62 -13.68 -6.91 -1.85
N THR A 63 -14.17 -6.55 -0.67
CA THR A 63 -13.43 -6.72 0.59
C THR A 63 -13.67 -8.09 1.20
N GLN A 64 -12.81 -8.50 2.14
CA GLN A 64 -12.96 -9.75 2.89
C GLN A 64 -14.29 -9.85 3.66
N ASN A 65 -14.95 -8.72 3.93
CA ASN A 65 -16.24 -8.67 4.62
C ASN A 65 -17.43 -8.73 3.63
N GLY A 66 -17.16 -8.78 2.32
CA GLY A 66 -18.16 -8.76 1.26
C GLY A 66 -18.57 -7.36 0.79
N ASP A 67 -17.96 -6.29 1.34
CA ASP A 67 -18.24 -4.93 0.89
C ASP A 67 -17.75 -4.73 -0.55
N LYS A 68 -18.50 -3.93 -1.31
CA LYS A 68 -18.13 -3.51 -2.66
C LYS A 68 -17.78 -2.03 -2.64
N ILE A 69 -16.56 -1.71 -3.05
CA ILE A 69 -16.08 -0.33 -3.14
C ILE A 69 -15.83 -0.04 -4.61
N GLU A 70 -16.60 0.89 -5.17
CA GLU A 70 -16.48 1.30 -6.57
C GLU A 70 -15.54 2.50 -6.69
N ALA A 71 -14.74 2.52 -7.76
CA ALA A 71 -13.89 3.64 -8.13
C ALA A 71 -13.58 3.58 -9.63
N ASP A 72 -13.17 4.72 -10.20
CA ASP A 72 -12.77 4.80 -11.60
C ASP A 72 -11.30 4.44 -11.82
N ASP A 73 -10.44 4.74 -10.83
CA ASP A 73 -9.00 4.52 -10.88
C ASP A 73 -8.50 3.75 -9.66
N PHE A 74 -7.50 2.88 -9.88
CA PHE A 74 -6.95 2.01 -8.85
C PHE A 74 -5.43 2.02 -8.87
N ILE A 75 -4.82 2.10 -7.67
CA ILE A 75 -3.38 1.95 -7.47
C ILE A 75 -3.14 0.70 -6.62
N LEU A 76 -2.40 -0.26 -7.17
CA LEU A 76 -2.01 -1.45 -6.43
C LEU A 76 -0.65 -1.22 -5.73
N ALA A 77 -0.70 -0.91 -4.44
CA ALA A 77 0.48 -0.62 -3.60
C ALA A 77 0.60 -1.61 -2.42
N THR A 78 0.37 -2.91 -2.67
CA THR A 78 0.21 -3.96 -1.63
C THR A 78 1.52 -4.52 -1.08
N GLY A 79 2.67 -4.14 -1.65
CA GLY A 79 3.99 -4.66 -1.26
C GLY A 79 4.24 -6.10 -1.72
N HIS A 80 5.51 -6.52 -1.69
CA HIS A 80 5.93 -7.81 -2.28
C HIS A 80 5.45 -9.05 -1.51
N SER A 81 4.98 -8.88 -0.28
CA SER A 81 4.51 -9.99 0.57
C SER A 81 3.04 -10.34 0.34
N ALA A 82 2.30 -9.56 -0.45
CA ALA A 82 0.88 -9.79 -0.75
C ALA A 82 0.66 -10.94 -1.74
N ARG A 83 1.01 -12.16 -1.31
CA ARG A 83 0.93 -13.40 -2.12
C ARG A 83 -0.46 -13.68 -2.67
N ASP A 84 -1.50 -13.37 -1.91
CA ASP A 84 -2.89 -13.54 -2.31
C ASP A 84 -3.25 -12.71 -3.55
N ILE A 85 -2.71 -11.50 -3.68
CA ILE A 85 -2.89 -10.68 -4.89
C ILE A 85 -2.22 -11.32 -6.13
N TYR A 86 -1.03 -11.90 -5.98
CA TYR A 86 -0.38 -12.59 -7.10
C TYR A 86 -1.18 -13.83 -7.54
N TYR A 87 -1.74 -14.60 -6.60
CA TYR A 87 -2.61 -15.72 -6.95
C TYR A 87 -3.90 -15.26 -7.63
N LEU A 88 -4.50 -14.17 -7.16
CA LEU A 88 -5.68 -13.59 -7.78
C LEU A 88 -5.40 -13.15 -9.24
N PHE A 89 -4.23 -12.57 -9.49
CA PHE A 89 -3.81 -12.20 -10.84
C PHE A 89 -3.62 -13.43 -11.74
N ASP A 90 -2.99 -14.50 -11.25
CA ASP A 90 -2.84 -15.75 -12.01
C ASP A 90 -4.20 -16.42 -12.30
N GLU A 91 -5.11 -16.45 -11.32
CA GLU A 91 -6.47 -16.97 -11.49
C GLU A 91 -7.22 -16.20 -12.58
N LYS A 92 -7.14 -14.87 -12.54
CA LYS A 92 -7.74 -13.98 -13.56
C LYS A 92 -6.99 -13.97 -14.89
N LYS A 93 -5.87 -14.70 -15.01
CA LYS A 93 -4.99 -14.73 -16.18
C LYS A 93 -4.49 -13.32 -16.57
N TRP A 94 -4.28 -12.48 -15.56
CA TRP A 94 -3.65 -11.19 -15.72
C TRP A 94 -2.13 -11.34 -15.79
N ALA A 95 -1.49 -10.40 -16.47
CA ALA A 95 -0.05 -10.46 -16.69
C ALA A 95 0.71 -10.44 -15.36
N LEU A 96 1.57 -11.44 -15.19
CA LEU A 96 2.55 -11.53 -14.11
C LEU A 96 3.88 -11.95 -14.71
N GLU A 97 4.96 -11.33 -14.24
CA GLU A 97 6.31 -11.64 -14.67
C GLU A 97 7.17 -11.96 -13.44
N ALA A 98 7.93 -13.05 -13.54
CA ALA A 98 8.86 -13.45 -12.50
C ALA A 98 10.05 -12.48 -12.45
N LYS A 99 10.26 -11.84 -11.30
CA LYS A 99 11.43 -10.98 -11.05
C LYS A 99 12.46 -11.72 -10.18
N PRO A 100 13.74 -11.80 -10.58
CA PRO A 100 14.80 -12.35 -9.74
C PRO A 100 14.88 -11.62 -8.38
N PHE A 101 15.20 -12.35 -7.31
CA PHE A 101 15.31 -11.82 -5.95
C PHE A 101 16.52 -12.41 -5.21
N ALA A 102 16.98 -11.71 -4.17
CA ALA A 102 18.09 -12.14 -3.32
C ALA A 102 17.58 -12.96 -2.12
N MET A 103 18.34 -13.99 -1.75
CA MET A 103 18.06 -14.85 -0.60
C MET A 103 19.36 -15.10 0.16
N GLY A 104 19.29 -15.14 1.49
CA GLY A 104 20.44 -15.37 2.36
C GLY A 104 20.00 -15.61 3.81
N VAL A 105 20.97 -15.70 4.71
CA VAL A 105 20.73 -15.85 6.16
C VAL A 105 21.22 -14.61 6.90
N ARG A 106 20.58 -14.30 8.03
CA ARG A 106 21.05 -13.27 8.95
C ARG A 106 22.09 -13.90 9.89
N ILE A 107 23.28 -13.32 9.95
CA ILE A 107 24.38 -13.70 10.86
C ILE A 107 24.44 -12.67 11.99
#